data_AF-A0A536GNH1-F1
#
_entry.id   AF-A0A536GNH1-F1
#
_cell.length_a   1.000
_cell.length_b   1.000
_cell.length_c   1.000
_cell.angle_alpha   90.00
_cell.angle_beta   90.00
_cell.angle_gamma   90.00
#
_symmetry.space_group_name_H-M   'P 1'
#
loop_
_entity.id
_entity.type
_entity.pdbx_description
1 polymer ?
#
loop_
_entity_poly.entity_id
_entity_poly.type
_entity_poly.pdbx_seq_one_letter_code
_entity_poly.pdbx_strand_id
1 'polypeptide(L)'
;MVRAQLVLSTKPRPSGPRPLSEVELDEDEVLIDAFSATLGGESVRVTAVLERTCVYVDRDGDRRLARKMDLWVEADKLPIRRRGIG
;
A
#
# COMPACT_ATOMS: atom_id res chain seq x y z
N MET A 1 14.34 -25.23 -2.68
CA MET A 1 13.26 -24.21 -2.64
C MET A 1 13.87 -22.90 -2.19
N VAL A 2 14.11 -21.96 -3.12
CA VAL A 2 14.59 -20.62 -2.76
C VAL A 2 13.39 -19.85 -2.19
N ARG A 3 13.43 -19.51 -0.90
CA ARG A 3 12.47 -18.56 -0.33
C ARG A 3 12.79 -17.20 -0.97
N ALA A 4 11.87 -16.67 -1.78
CA ALA A 4 12.00 -15.32 -2.33
C ALA A 4 12.17 -14.36 -1.15
N GLN A 5 13.39 -13.84 -0.95
CA GLN A 5 13.65 -12.86 0.08
C GLN A 5 13.02 -11.55 -0.38
N LEU A 6 12.00 -11.11 0.36
CA LEU A 6 11.39 -9.81 0.16
C LEU A 6 12.32 -8.75 0.77
N VAL A 7 13.04 -8.02 -0.08
CA VAL A 7 13.94 -6.94 0.34
C VAL A 7 13.15 -5.64 0.38
N LEU A 8 13.39 -4.76 1.36
CA LEU A 8 12.79 -3.43 1.39
C LEU A 8 13.24 -2.64 0.17
N SER A 9 12.29 -2.00 -0.53
CA SER A 9 12.64 -1.14 -1.66
C SER A 9 13.38 0.11 -1.17
N THR A 10 14.49 0.45 -1.82
CA THR A 10 15.27 1.68 -1.55
C THR A 10 14.94 2.81 -2.52
N LYS A 11 13.90 2.65 -3.35
CA LYS A 11 13.50 3.65 -4.36
C LYS A 11 13.01 4.92 -3.65
N PRO A 12 13.59 6.11 -3.93
CA PRO A 12 13.11 7.35 -3.35
C PRO A 12 11.72 7.64 -3.91
N ARG A 13 10.72 7.63 -3.03
CA ARG A 13 9.34 8.02 -3.37
C ARG A 13 9.14 9.47 -2.94
N PRO A 14 8.36 10.26 -3.70
CA PRO A 14 8.19 11.64 -3.35
C PRO A 14 7.32 11.70 -2.09
N SER A 15 7.76 12.50 -1.12
CA SER A 15 7.09 12.64 0.17
C SER A 15 5.72 13.28 0.02
N GLY A 16 4.87 13.04 1.02
CA GLY A 16 3.57 13.69 1.15
C GLY A 16 2.38 12.86 0.69
N PRO A 17 1.17 13.33 1.04
CA PRO A 17 -0.08 12.61 0.81
C PRO A 17 -0.44 12.62 -0.67
N ARG A 18 -0.71 11.44 -1.23
CA ARG A 18 -1.18 11.28 -2.61
C ARG A 18 -2.17 10.12 -2.74
N PRO A 19 -2.96 10.06 -3.82
CA PRO A 19 -3.77 8.88 -4.12
C PRO A 19 -2.90 7.62 -4.26
N LEU A 20 -3.35 6.50 -3.71
CA LEU A 20 -2.65 5.22 -3.80
C LEU A 20 -2.53 4.74 -5.25
N SER A 21 -3.42 5.19 -6.14
CA SER A 21 -3.30 4.93 -7.59
C SER A 21 -2.12 5.63 -8.26
N GLU A 22 -1.60 6.72 -7.69
CA GLU A 22 -0.41 7.44 -8.21
C GLU A 22 0.90 6.88 -7.67
N VAL A 23 0.83 5.88 -6.79
CA VAL A 23 2.00 5.20 -6.26
C VAL A 23 2.45 4.18 -7.31
N GLU A 24 3.44 4.56 -8.12
CA GLU A 24 4.04 3.66 -9.10
C GLU A 24 4.78 2.52 -8.40
N LEU A 25 4.43 1.28 -8.72
CA LEU A 25 5.14 0.08 -8.29
C LEU A 25 5.86 -0.49 -9.51
N ASP A 26 7.15 -0.79 -9.37
CA ASP A 26 7.87 -1.56 -10.39
C ASP A 26 7.31 -2.99 -10.46
N GLU A 27 7.53 -3.72 -11.56
CA GLU A 27 6.96 -5.07 -11.77
C GLU A 27 7.35 -6.07 -10.68
N ASP A 28 8.50 -5.87 -10.04
CA ASP A 28 9.00 -6.68 -8.95
C ASP A 28 8.71 -6.09 -7.56
N GLU A 29 8.01 -4.95 -7.48
CA GLU A 29 7.57 -4.35 -6.23
C GLU A 29 6.16 -4.79 -5.84
N VAL A 30 6.00 -5.12 -4.57
CA VAL A 30 4.74 -5.51 -3.97
C VAL A 30 4.48 -4.60 -2.78
N LEU A 31 3.31 -3.96 -2.79
CA LEU A 31 2.81 -3.23 -1.63
C LEU A 31 2.28 -4.25 -0.61
N ILE A 32 2.86 -4.24 0.58
CA ILE A 32 2.42 -5.12 1.67
C ILE A 32 1.25 -4.46 2.41
N ASP A 33 0.40 -5.29 3.02
CA ASP A 33 -0.69 -4.84 3.88
C ASP A 33 -0.22 -4.22 5.21
N ALA A 34 -1.18 -3.82 6.05
CA ALA A 34 -1.00 -3.27 7.39
C ALA A 34 -0.41 -1.84 7.44
N PHE A 35 -0.68 -1.01 6.42
CA PHE A 35 -0.35 0.42 6.42
C PHE A 35 -1.56 1.32 6.67
N SER A 36 -1.29 2.56 7.06
CA SER A 36 -2.31 3.58 7.27
C SER A 36 -2.59 4.36 5.99
N ALA A 37 -3.86 4.65 5.74
CA ALA A 37 -4.32 5.50 4.65
C ALA A 37 -5.39 6.46 5.16
N THR A 38 -5.77 7.42 4.33
CA THR A 38 -6.85 8.37 4.57
C THR A 38 -7.89 8.20 3.48
N LEU A 39 -9.15 7.96 3.85
CA LEU A 39 -10.28 7.83 2.94
C LEU A 39 -11.32 8.88 3.32
N GLY A 40 -11.62 9.81 2.41
CA GLY A 40 -12.62 10.86 2.69
C GLY A 40 -12.31 11.74 3.91
N GLY A 41 -11.03 11.88 4.29
CA GLY A 41 -10.60 12.62 5.48
C GLY A 41 -10.48 11.77 6.76
N GLU A 42 -10.88 10.50 6.72
CA GLU A 42 -10.77 9.58 7.86
C GLU A 42 -9.54 8.68 7.73
N SER A 43 -8.81 8.52 8.83
CA SER A 43 -7.70 7.56 8.86
C SER A 43 -8.23 6.14 9.00
N VAL A 44 -7.82 5.28 8.07
CA VAL A 44 -8.20 3.88 7.96
C VAL A 44 -6.96 3.00 7.88
N ARG A 45 -7.08 1.73 8.29
CA ARG A 45 -5.96 0.78 8.23
C ARG A 45 -6.17 -0.20 7.08
N VAL A 46 -5.31 -0.15 6.07
CA VAL A 46 -5.35 -1.09 4.95
C VAL A 46 -4.80 -2.44 5.39
N THR A 47 -5.56 -3.49 5.12
CA THR A 47 -5.25 -4.89 5.51
C THR A 47 -5.11 -5.82 4.31
N ALA A 48 -5.49 -5.40 3.11
CA ALA A 48 -5.14 -6.09 1.88
C ALA A 48 -5.16 -5.11 0.69
N VAL A 49 -4.30 -5.36 -0.28
CA VAL A 49 -4.22 -4.58 -1.52
C VAL A 49 -4.50 -5.51 -2.69
N LEU A 50 -5.49 -5.16 -3.51
CA LEU A 50 -5.85 -5.84 -4.74
C LEU A 50 -5.39 -4.98 -5.94
N GLU A 51 -5.66 -5.41 -7.17
CA GLU A 51 -5.22 -4.68 -8.36
C GLU A 51 -5.74 -3.23 -8.39
N ARG A 52 -7.04 -3.02 -8.13
CA ARG A 52 -7.70 -1.70 -8.25
C ARG A 52 -8.32 -1.20 -6.95
N THR A 53 -8.43 -2.08 -5.95
CA THR A 53 -9.10 -1.81 -4.68
C THR A 53 -8.20 -2.21 -3.51
N CYS A 54 -8.56 -1.77 -2.32
CA CYS A 54 -7.93 -2.18 -1.08
C CYS A 54 -9.00 -2.50 -0.06
N VAL A 55 -8.71 -3.49 0.78
CA VAL A 55 -9.52 -3.80 1.96
C VAL A 55 -8.93 -3.02 3.12
N TYR A 56 -9.75 -2.25 3.81
CA TYR A 56 -9.37 -1.52 5.00
C TYR A 56 -10.29 -1.86 6.17
N VAL A 57 -9.80 -1.58 7.36
CA VAL A 57 -10.56 -1.62 8.60
C VAL A 57 -10.79 -0.17 9.02
N ASP A 58 -12.04 0.20 9.24
CA ASP A 58 -12.41 1.51 9.77
C ASP A 58 -12.20 1.58 11.30
N ARG A 59 -12.66 2.68 11.91
CA ARG A 59 -12.51 2.89 13.36
C ARG A 59 -13.43 1.98 14.19
N ASP A 60 -14.51 1.49 13.61
CA ASP A 60 -15.47 0.60 14.24
C ASP A 60 -15.01 -0.87 14.17
N GLY A 61 -13.96 -1.15 13.40
CA GLY A 61 -13.40 -2.48 13.22
C GLY A 61 -14.01 -3.23 12.03
N ASP A 62 -14.88 -2.58 11.25
CA ASP A 62 -15.53 -3.19 10.10
C ASP A 62 -14.59 -3.21 8.89
N ARG A 63 -14.62 -4.33 8.17
CA ARG A 63 -13.85 -4.49 6.93
C ARG A 63 -14.63 -3.95 5.75
N ARG A 64 -14.04 -3.02 5.04
CA ARG A 64 -14.62 -2.37 3.86
C ARG A 64 -13.66 -2.35 2.69
N LEU A 65 -14.22 -2.18 1.50
CA LEU A 65 -13.47 -2.05 0.25
C LEU A 65 -13.49 -0.60 -0.22
N ALA A 66 -12.32 -0.06 -0.53
CA ALA A 66 -12.16 1.24 -1.18
C ALA A 66 -11.37 1.09 -2.48
N ARG A 67 -11.59 2.01 -3.42
CA ARG A 67 -10.79 2.09 -4.65
C ARG A 67 -9.47 2.77 -4.34
N LYS A 68 -8.38 2.36 -5.00
CA LYS A 68 -7.05 2.96 -4.80
C LYS A 68 -7.01 4.47 -5.06
N MET A 69 -7.80 4.95 -6.02
CA MET A 69 -7.87 6.38 -6.35
C MET A 69 -8.56 7.23 -5.27
N ASP A 70 -9.38 6.61 -4.42
CA ASP A 70 -10.09 7.30 -3.34
C ASP A 70 -9.24 7.30 -2.03
N LEU A 71 -8.21 6.45 -1.96
CA LEU A 71 -7.32 6.27 -0.81
C LEU A 71 -6.10 7.18 -0.91
N TRP A 72 -5.91 8.02 0.09
CA TRP A 72 -4.74 8.86 0.24
C TRP A 72 -3.72 8.19 1.16
N VAL A 73 -2.45 8.20 0.74
CA VAL A 73 -1.36 7.54 1.45
C VAL A 73 -0.13 8.43 1.48
N GLU A 74 0.66 8.29 2.54
CA GLU A 74 2.00 8.85 2.61
C GLU A 74 2.94 7.94 1.80
N ALA A 75 3.26 8.32 0.57
CA ALA A 75 3.96 7.45 -0.38
C ALA A 75 5.37 7.05 0.07
N ASP A 76 5.99 7.84 0.94
CA ASP A 76 7.29 7.59 1.56
C ASP A 76 7.24 6.57 2.72
N LYS A 77 6.05 6.34 3.30
CA LYS A 77 5.85 5.44 4.44
C LYS A 77 5.23 4.09 4.06
N LEU A 78 4.97 3.87 2.78
CA LEU A 78 4.36 2.64 2.32
C LEU A 78 5.32 1.46 2.46
N PRO A 79 4.88 0.34 3.05
CA PRO A 79 5.70 -0.86 3.21
C PRO A 79 5.80 -1.59 1.87
N ILE A 80 6.70 -1.13 1.01
CA ILE A 80 6.92 -1.69 -0.32
C ILE A 80 8.12 -2.62 -0.27
N ARG A 81 7.91 -3.85 -0.72
CA ARG A 81 8.95 -4.86 -0.79
C ARG A 81 9.19 -5.28 -2.22
N ARG A 82 10.45 -5.44 -2.57
CA ARG A 82 10.86 -5.99 -3.85
C ARG A 82 10.93 -7.50 -3.73
N ARG A 83 10.32 -8.22 -4.67
CA ARG A 83 10.56 -9.64 -4.87
C ARG A 83 11.97 -9.78 -5.43
N GLY A 84 12.88 -10.32 -4.63
CA GLY A 84 14.15 -10.79 -5.16
C GLY A 84 13.87 -11.91 -6.17
N ILE A 85 14.04 -11.60 -7.46
CA ILE A 85 14.23 -12.60 -8.49
C ILE A 85 15.58 -13.24 -8.15
N GLY A 86 15.52 -14.43 -7.53
CA GLY A 86 16.69 -15.23 -7.19
C GLY A 86 17.36 -15.79 -8.44
#